data_AF-A0A8D7AGA5-F1
#
_entry.id   AF-A0A8D7AGA5-F1
#
_cell.length_a   1.000
_cell.length_b   1.000
_cell.length_c   1.000
_cell.angle_alpha   90.00
_cell.angle_beta   90.00
_cell.angle_gamma   90.00
#
_symmetry.space_group_name_H-M   'P 1'
#
loop_
_entity.id
_entity.type
_entity.pdbx_description
1 polymer ?
#
loop_
_entity_poly.entity_id
_entity_poly.type
_entity_poly.pdbx_seq_one_letter_code
_entity_poly.pdbx_strand_id
1 'polypeptide(L)'
;MVGEVANRTSPPWRSLDGKVVMVTGASSGIGWDHCLDLARAGCQIIAAARRTDRLRSICEEINGPDRQRPPPSDRWRSSWM
;
A
#
# COMPACT_ATOMS: atom_id res chain seq x y z
N MET A 1 29.54 -25.93 -20.18
CA MET A 1 29.37 -24.55 -19.67
C MET A 1 27.94 -24.12 -19.93
N VAL A 2 27.03 -24.40 -18.99
CA VAL A 2 25.71 -23.76 -18.95
C VAL A 2 25.69 -23.06 -17.60
N GLY A 3 25.76 -21.73 -17.64
CA GLY A 3 25.88 -20.89 -16.46
C GLY A 3 24.65 -21.01 -15.59
N GLU A 4 24.89 -21.26 -14.32
CA GLU A 4 23.91 -21.13 -13.24
C GLU A 4 23.38 -19.70 -13.24
N VAL A 5 22.13 -19.52 -13.70
CA VAL A 5 21.46 -18.23 -13.63
C VAL A 5 21.08 -18.02 -12.17
N ALA A 6 21.98 -17.37 -11.43
CA ALA A 6 21.87 -17.14 -10.00
C ALA A 6 20.48 -16.62 -9.62
N ASN A 7 19.88 -17.28 -8.63
CA ASN A 7 18.68 -16.90 -7.89
C ASN A 7 18.83 -15.48 -7.31
N ARG A 8 18.55 -14.46 -8.13
CA ARG A 8 18.61 -13.07 -7.72
C ARG A 8 17.31 -12.78 -6.99
N THR A 9 17.29 -13.00 -5.68
CA THR A 9 16.20 -12.59 -4.79
C THR A 9 15.87 -11.14 -5.11
N SER A 10 14.68 -10.92 -5.68
CA SER A 10 14.23 -9.58 -6.02
C SER A 10 14.20 -8.77 -4.74
N PRO A 11 14.79 -7.56 -4.72
CA PRO A 11 14.83 -6.79 -3.51
C PRO A 11 13.40 -6.48 -3.05
N PRO A 12 13.18 -6.32 -1.73
CA PRO A 12 11.84 -6.29 -1.13
C PRO A 12 10.95 -5.13 -1.61
N TRP A 13 11.51 -4.14 -2.32
CA TRP A 13 10.79 -3.01 -2.92
C TRP A 13 10.23 -3.31 -4.32
N ARG A 14 10.54 -4.48 -4.92
CA ARG A 14 9.94 -4.90 -6.20
C ARG A 14 8.50 -5.42 -6.07
N SER A 15 8.07 -5.77 -4.86
CA SER A 15 6.68 -6.13 -4.56
C SER A 15 6.15 -5.22 -3.47
N LEU A 16 4.98 -4.64 -3.71
CA LEU A 16 4.31 -3.73 -2.80
C LEU A 16 3.16 -4.40 -2.01
N ASP A 17 2.89 -5.68 -2.30
CA ASP A 17 1.85 -6.44 -1.62
C ASP A 17 2.11 -6.52 -0.10
N GLY A 18 1.07 -6.26 0.69
CA GLY A 18 1.12 -6.25 2.15
C GLY A 18 1.94 -5.12 2.78
N LYS A 19 2.45 -4.15 2.00
CA LYS A 19 3.16 -2.98 2.55
C LYS A 19 2.20 -1.93 3.06
N VAL A 20 2.58 -1.22 4.13
CA VAL A 20 1.89 -0.01 4.60
C VAL A 20 2.52 1.21 3.94
N VAL A 21 1.72 2.04 3.28
CA VAL A 21 2.19 3.23 2.55
C VAL A 21 1.41 4.46 3.01
N MET A 22 2.12 5.53 3.37
CA MET A 22 1.53 6.83 3.68
C MET A 22 1.55 7.73 2.45
N VAL A 23 0.40 8.28 2.09
CA VAL A 23 0.25 9.21 0.97
C VAL A 23 -0.21 10.56 1.50
N THR A 24 0.62 11.59 1.29
CA THR A 24 0.27 12.98 1.59
C THR A 24 -0.35 13.64 0.36
N GLY A 25 -1.27 14.58 0.56
CA GLY A 25 -2.01 15.18 -0.56
C GLY A 25 -3.04 14.23 -1.20
N ALA A 26 -3.40 13.14 -0.51
CA ALA A 26 -4.28 12.06 -1.00
C ALA A 26 -5.70 12.49 -1.43
N SER A 27 -6.12 13.71 -1.11
CA SER A 27 -7.49 14.19 -1.37
C SER A 27 -7.81 14.56 -2.83
N SER A 28 -6.84 14.58 -3.75
CA SER A 28 -7.06 14.88 -5.18
C SER A 28 -5.82 14.66 -6.05
N GLY A 29 -6.02 14.59 -7.36
CA GLY A 29 -4.94 14.55 -8.35
C GLY A 29 -4.05 13.33 -8.16
N ILE A 30 -2.75 13.51 -8.34
CA ILE A 30 -1.76 12.41 -8.29
C ILE A 30 -1.83 11.63 -6.97
N GLY A 31 -2.03 12.31 -5.83
CA GLY A 31 -2.15 11.64 -4.53
C GLY A 31 -3.38 10.74 -4.44
N TRP A 32 -4.49 11.13 -5.08
CA TRP A 32 -5.69 10.30 -5.16
C TRP A 32 -5.46 9.07 -6.02
N ASP A 33 -4.92 9.27 -7.22
CA ASP A 33 -4.65 8.18 -8.17
C ASP A 33 -3.66 7.18 -7.58
N HIS A 34 -2.61 7.66 -6.91
CA HIS A 34 -1.65 6.80 -6.22
C HIS A 34 -2.28 5.98 -5.09
N CYS A 35 -3.22 6.54 -4.32
CA CYS A 35 -3.94 5.77 -3.31
C CYS A 35 -4.67 4.58 -3.94
N LEU A 36 -5.31 4.77 -5.11
CA LEU A 36 -5.99 3.70 -5.85
C LEU A 36 -5.03 2.66 -6.42
N ASP A 37 -3.93 3.10 -7.04
CA ASP A 37 -2.98 2.19 -7.67
C ASP A 37 -2.20 1.37 -6.65
N LEU A 38 -1.73 2.01 -5.57
CA LEU A 38 -1.09 1.31 -4.45
C LEU A 38 -2.06 0.35 -3.78
N ALA A 39 -3.34 0.74 -3.69
CA ALA A 39 -4.37 -0.13 -3.17
C ALA A 39 -4.53 -1.41 -4.02
N ARG A 40 -4.64 -1.25 -5.34
CA ARG A 40 -4.71 -2.37 -6.30
C ARG A 40 -3.46 -3.24 -6.27
N ALA A 41 -2.30 -2.66 -5.95
CA ALA A 41 -1.03 -3.37 -5.77
C ALA A 41 -0.92 -4.14 -4.43
N GLY A 42 -1.97 -4.17 -3.61
CA GLY A 42 -2.00 -4.93 -2.35
C GLY A 42 -1.50 -4.16 -1.12
N CYS A 43 -1.24 -2.85 -1.24
CA CYS A 43 -0.82 -2.03 -0.10
C CYS A 43 -1.97 -1.70 0.85
N GLN A 44 -1.62 -1.47 2.11
CA GLN A 44 -2.45 -0.77 3.10
C GLN A 44 -2.09 0.72 3.07
N ILE A 45 -3.10 1.58 2.95
CA ILE A 45 -2.87 3.02 2.72
C ILE A 45 -3.22 3.84 3.96
N ILE A 46 -2.31 4.74 4.35
CA ILE A 46 -2.56 5.83 5.28
C ILE A 46 -2.71 7.11 4.44
N ALA A 47 -3.94 7.55 4.23
CA ALA A 47 -4.23 8.74 3.44
C ALA A 47 -4.25 10.01 4.33
N ALA A 48 -3.43 11.00 3.99
CA ALA A 48 -3.30 12.24 4.76
C ALA A 48 -3.49 13.48 3.86
N ALA A 49 -4.44 14.33 4.24
CA ALA A 49 -4.73 15.61 3.60
C ALA A 49 -5.59 16.50 4.51
N ARG A 50 -5.77 17.77 4.13
CA ARG A 50 -6.60 18.74 4.89
C ARG A 50 -8.11 18.55 4.71
N ARG A 51 -8.55 18.01 3.58
CA ARG A 51 -9.98 17.84 3.23
C ARG A 51 -10.46 16.45 3.63
N THR A 52 -11.09 16.37 4.79
CA THR A 52 -11.51 15.09 5.41
C THR A 52 -12.66 14.41 4.67
N ASP A 53 -13.57 15.18 4.06
CA ASP A 53 -14.64 14.68 3.19
C ASP A 53 -14.07 13.85 2.02
N ARG A 54 -13.08 14.40 1.31
CA ARG A 54 -12.43 13.69 0.21
C ARG A 54 -11.60 12.49 0.68
N LEU A 55 -11.00 12.58 1.87
CA LEU A 55 -10.30 11.43 2.47
C LEU A 55 -11.29 10.28 2.76
N ARG A 56 -12.52 10.58 3.18
CA ARG A 56 -13.56 9.55 3.34
C ARG A 56 -13.93 8.93 2.01
N SER A 57 -14.15 9.74 0.97
CA SER A 57 -14.51 9.21 -0.35
C SER A 57 -13.45 8.27 -0.92
N ILE A 58 -12.15 8.60 -0.82
CA ILE A 58 -11.11 7.68 -1.28
C ILE A 58 -11.03 6.41 -0.42
N CYS A 59 -11.26 6.51 0.89
CA CYS A 59 -11.34 5.34 1.76
C CYS A 59 -12.52 4.43 1.41
N GLU A 60 -13.68 5.00 1.08
CA GLU A 60 -14.86 4.24 0.63
C GLU A 60 -14.58 3.52 -0.69
N GLU A 61 -13.99 4.22 -1.67
CA GLU A 61 -13.56 3.65 -2.95
C GLU A 61 -12.56 2.49 -2.77
N ILE A 62 -11.58 2.68 -1.89
CA ILE A 62 -10.52 1.71 -1.59
C ILE A 62 -11.02 0.50 -0.82
N ASN A 63 -11.98 0.68 0.09
CA ASN A 63 -12.47 -0.38 0.99
C ASN A 63 -13.81 -0.98 0.51
N GLY A 64 -14.13 -0.86 -0.77
CA GLY A 64 -15.29 -1.49 -1.38
C GLY A 64 -15.36 -3.01 -1.09
N PRO A 65 -16.54 -3.63 -1.28
CA PRO A 65 -16.89 -4.96 -0.76
C PRO A 65 -15.96 -6.09 -1.23
N ASP A 66 -15.27 -5.91 -2.35
CA ASP A 66 -14.43 -6.94 -2.96
C ASP A 66 -13.00 -6.97 -2.40
N ARG A 67 -12.66 -6.06 -1.47
CA ARG A 67 -11.31 -5.98 -0.94
C ARG A 67 -11.14 -6.69 0.39
N GLN A 68 -10.40 -7.79 0.36
CA GLN A 68 -9.85 -8.37 1.58
C GLN A 68 -8.68 -7.54 2.10
N ARG A 69 -8.86 -7.00 3.30
CA ARG A 69 -7.78 -6.40 4.08
C ARG A 69 -6.82 -7.52 4.49
N PRO A 70 -5.53 -7.49 4.09
CA PRO A 70 -4.56 -8.42 4.65
C PRO A 70 -4.47 -8.21 6.17
N PRO A 71 -4.30 -9.27 6.96
CA PRO A 71 -4.11 -9.14 8.41
C PRO A 71 -2.93 -8.20 8.67
N PRO A 72 -2.96 -7.39 9.75
CA PRO A 72 -1.81 -6.58 10.12
C PRO A 72 -0.59 -7.49 10.22
N SER A 73 0.50 -7.19 9.51
CA SER A 73 1.74 -7.93 9.74
C SER A 73 2.19 -7.61 11.16
N ASP A 74 2.27 -8.59 12.05
CA ASP A 74 2.63 -8.39 13.48
C ASP A 74 4.02 -7.75 13.69
N ARG A 75 4.77 -7.57 12.60
CA ARG A 75 6.13 -7.04 12.52
C ARG A 75 6.33 -5.68 13.20
N TRP A 76 5.32 -4.81 13.24
CA TRP A 76 5.45 -3.50 13.87
C TRP A 76 5.20 -3.53 15.38
N ARG A 77 4.51 -4.54 15.92
CA ARG A 77 4.23 -4.63 17.36
C ARG A 77 5.44 -5.15 18.16
N SER A 78 6.27 -6.00 17.54
CA SER A 78 7.46 -6.57 18.17
C SER A 78 8.71 -5.70 18.08
N SER A 79 8.69 -4.59 17.31
CA SER A 79 9.85 -3.71 17.12
C SER A 79 9.97 -2.59 18.17
N TRP A 80 8.94 -2.42 19.02
CA TRP A 80 8.86 -1.38 20.04
C TRP A 80 8.80 -1.95 21.47
N MET A 81 9.06 -3.25 21.62
CA MET A 81 9.24 -3.95 22.91
C MET A 81 10.68 -4.43 23.04
#